data_AF-A0A369AXF7-F1
#
_entry.id   AF-A0A369AXF7-F1
#
_cell.length_a   1.000
_cell.length_b   1.000
_cell.length_c   1.000
_cell.angle_alpha   90.00
_cell.angle_beta   90.00
_cell.angle_gamma   90.00
#
_symmetry.space_group_name_H-M   'P 1'
#
loop_
_entity.id
_entity.type
_entity.pdbx_description
1 polymer ?
#
loop_
_entity_poly.entity_id
_entity_poly.type
_entity_poly.pdbx_seq_one_letter_code
_entity_poly.pdbx_strand_id
1 'polypeptide(L)'
;MVMNIYMLFFLSLPEAVLNLIIMLLFAGSKGRLKINKANILRFTISIVLMLTASWFIRPASPNIITSVILHQIAYVLIILVVYRLKFTYILLAVSFTYLASSTMENAYTPYIITYICNGIESFQNAYHWYVLYCLPTRAIQIASAVFLWRYDIMVATRLDHRFHKNFISCALILVSLENAFAFIFYTYWHTMSLIYQTLYSVSILLMVFGFNFAVFKLLYDTIGGIISKGYRQYTELEESARYAFDKIETLLQCNKINEAVELIQEIKGKEK
;
A
#
# COMPACT_ATOMS: atom_id res chain seq x y z
N MET A 1 16.27 11.78 -19.83
CA MET A 1 17.15 12.08 -18.68
C MET A 1 18.06 10.89 -18.42
N VAL A 2 19.37 11.06 -18.54
CA VAL A 2 20.35 9.98 -18.29
C VAL A 2 20.52 9.83 -16.78
N MET A 3 20.36 8.61 -16.25
CA MET A 3 20.56 8.33 -14.82
C MET A 3 22.06 8.46 -14.50
N ASN A 4 22.46 9.56 -13.84
CA ASN A 4 23.82 9.72 -13.31
C ASN A 4 23.95 8.99 -11.96
N ILE A 5 25.15 8.50 -11.63
CA ILE A 5 25.56 7.91 -10.35
C ILE A 5 25.05 8.75 -9.17
N TYR A 6 25.13 10.08 -9.26
CA TYR A 6 24.60 10.99 -8.23
C TYR A 6 23.11 10.75 -7.95
N MET A 7 22.28 10.66 -8.98
CA MET A 7 20.84 10.43 -8.82
C MET A 7 20.53 9.01 -8.36
N LEU A 8 21.33 8.04 -8.79
CA LEU A 8 21.16 6.65 -8.36
C LEU A 8 21.38 6.52 -6.85
N PHE A 9 22.44 7.12 -6.31
CA PHE A 9 22.77 7.02 -4.88
C PHE A 9 21.96 7.94 -3.97
N PHE A 10 21.70 9.19 -4.37
CA PHE A 10 21.05 10.16 -3.49
C PHE A 10 19.54 10.27 -3.70
N LEU A 11 19.02 9.81 -4.83
CA LEU A 11 17.59 9.85 -5.13
C LEU A 11 16.97 8.45 -5.09
N SER A 12 17.43 7.57 -5.99
CA SER A 12 16.79 6.28 -6.26
C SER A 12 17.03 5.24 -5.18
N LEU A 13 18.21 5.20 -4.58
CA LEU A 13 18.51 4.26 -3.50
C LEU A 13 17.69 4.55 -2.23
N PRO A 14 17.65 5.77 -1.68
CA PRO A 14 16.77 6.10 -0.56
C PRO A 14 15.29 5.81 -0.87
N GLU A 15 14.85 6.10 -2.10
CA GLU A 15 13.49 5.80 -2.55
C GLU A 15 13.19 4.31 -2.51
N ALA A 16 14.05 3.50 -3.13
CA ALA A 16 13.86 2.06 -3.23
C ALA A 16 13.84 1.43 -1.84
N VAL A 17 14.72 1.88 -0.94
CA VAL A 17 14.79 1.43 0.46
C VAL A 17 13.49 1.74 1.19
N LEU A 18 13.04 3.00 1.17
CA LEU A 18 11.83 3.40 1.89
C LEU A 18 10.58 2.75 1.27
N ASN A 19 10.47 2.72 -0.04
CA ASN A 19 9.36 2.06 -0.74
C ASN A 19 9.27 0.58 -0.40
N LEU A 20 10.39 -0.15 -0.42
CA LEU A 20 10.41 -1.57 -0.07
C LEU A 20 9.96 -1.81 1.37
N ILE A 21 10.40 -0.97 2.32
CA ILE A 21 9.97 -1.03 3.72
C ILE A 21 8.46 -0.82 3.82
N ILE A 22 7.94 0.26 3.24
CA ILE A 22 6.51 0.61 3.29
C ILE A 22 5.66 -0.48 2.64
N MET A 23 6.06 -0.99 1.47
CA MET A 23 5.36 -2.07 0.77
C MET A 23 5.31 -3.35 1.60
N LEU A 24 6.41 -3.75 2.24
CA LEU A 24 6.43 -4.94 3.10
C LEU A 24 5.58 -4.76 4.36
N LEU A 25 5.49 -3.54 4.90
CA LEU A 25 4.61 -3.22 6.02
C LEU A 25 3.14 -3.28 5.62
N PHE A 26 2.75 -2.65 4.50
CA PHE A 26 1.38 -2.75 3.98
C PHE A 26 0.97 -4.18 3.64
N ALA A 27 1.90 -5.00 3.15
CA ALA A 27 1.68 -6.42 2.90
C ALA A 27 1.63 -7.27 4.20
N GLY A 28 1.67 -6.66 5.39
CA GLY A 28 1.62 -7.35 6.69
C GLY A 28 2.85 -8.21 6.96
N SER A 29 3.96 -7.96 6.27
CA SER A 29 5.15 -8.81 6.23
C SER A 29 6.32 -8.23 7.03
N LYS A 30 6.03 -7.52 8.14
CA LYS A 30 7.04 -6.91 9.04
C LYS A 30 8.14 -7.87 9.48
N GLY A 31 7.83 -9.16 9.66
CA GLY A 31 8.82 -10.19 9.98
C GLY A 31 9.94 -10.34 8.94
N ARG A 32 9.68 -10.00 7.67
CA ARG A 32 10.67 -9.99 6.57
C ARG A 32 11.66 -8.82 6.66
N LEU A 33 11.37 -7.82 7.48
CA LEU A 33 12.24 -6.65 7.75
C LEU A 33 13.17 -6.86 8.95
N LYS A 34 12.99 -7.95 9.71
CA LYS A 34 13.88 -8.28 10.84
C LYS A 34 15.28 -8.64 10.33
N ILE A 35 16.30 -8.23 11.07
CA ILE A 35 17.71 -8.47 10.75
C ILE A 35 18.01 -9.97 10.88
N ASN A 36 18.12 -10.65 9.74
CA ASN A 36 18.57 -12.04 9.58
C ASN A 36 19.25 -12.15 8.21
N LYS A 37 20.33 -12.94 8.08
CA LYS A 37 21.04 -13.21 6.81
C LYS A 37 20.09 -13.44 5.62
N ALA A 38 19.06 -14.27 5.78
CA ALA A 38 18.11 -14.55 4.70
C ALA A 38 17.25 -13.34 4.29
N ASN A 39 16.84 -12.53 5.27
CA ASN A 39 16.05 -11.32 5.03
C ASN A 39 16.92 -10.21 4.43
N ILE A 40 18.17 -10.05 4.91
CA ILE A 40 19.15 -9.10 4.38
C ILE A 40 19.41 -9.42 2.90
N LEU A 41 19.67 -10.69 2.57
CA LEU A 41 19.89 -11.10 1.18
C LEU A 41 18.70 -10.75 0.28
N ARG A 42 17.48 -11.09 0.71
CA ARG A 42 16.25 -10.74 -0.04
C ARG A 42 16.11 -9.24 -0.20
N PHE A 43 16.35 -8.47 0.86
CA PHE A 43 16.27 -7.02 0.84
C PHE A 43 17.27 -6.43 -0.16
N THR A 44 18.54 -6.82 -0.08
CA THR A 44 19.59 -6.35 -1.00
C THR A 44 19.26 -6.71 -2.45
N ILE A 45 18.85 -7.95 -2.73
CA ILE A 45 18.44 -8.37 -4.09
C ILE A 45 17.28 -7.51 -4.60
N SER A 46 16.26 -7.28 -3.79
CA SER A 46 15.13 -6.43 -4.19
C SER A 46 15.55 -4.99 -4.47
N ILE A 47 16.42 -4.40 -3.64
CA ILE A 47 16.94 -3.04 -3.90
C ILE A 47 17.72 -2.99 -5.21
N VAL A 48 18.62 -3.95 -5.46
CA VAL A 48 19.38 -4.01 -6.72
C VAL A 48 18.44 -4.13 -7.92
N LEU A 49 17.44 -5.02 -7.85
CA LEU A 49 16.45 -5.18 -8.90
C LEU A 49 15.60 -3.92 -9.12
N MET A 50 15.18 -3.23 -8.06
CA MET A 50 14.42 -1.98 -8.15
C MET A 50 15.24 -0.87 -8.80
N LEU A 51 16.51 -0.72 -8.40
CA LEU A 51 17.43 0.25 -9.01
C LEU A 51 17.68 -0.06 -10.49
N THR A 52 17.86 -1.34 -10.81
CA THR A 52 18.07 -1.81 -12.19
C THR A 52 16.82 -1.52 -13.03
N ALA A 53 15.63 -1.83 -12.51
CA ALA A 53 14.36 -1.52 -13.16
C ALA A 53 14.23 -0.01 -13.43
N SER A 54 14.52 0.85 -12.44
CA SER A 54 14.50 2.30 -12.65
C SER A 54 15.51 2.80 -13.68
N TRP A 55 16.68 2.15 -13.79
CA TRP A 55 17.67 2.49 -14.80
C TRP A 55 17.19 2.14 -16.22
N PHE A 56 16.45 1.05 -16.40
CA PHE A 56 15.91 0.67 -17.72
C PHE A 56 14.61 1.40 -18.08
N ILE A 57 13.69 1.58 -17.13
CA ILE A 57 12.35 2.11 -17.40
C ILE A 57 12.40 3.61 -17.71
N ARG A 58 13.17 4.39 -16.95
CA ARG A 58 13.19 5.87 -17.10
C ARG A 58 13.67 6.34 -18.49
N PRO A 59 14.70 5.72 -19.12
CA PRO A 59 15.09 6.06 -20.49
C PRO A 59 14.14 5.49 -21.55
N ALA A 60 13.58 4.30 -21.33
CA ALA A 60 12.71 3.62 -22.30
C ALA A 60 11.31 4.25 -22.41
N SER A 61 10.87 4.97 -21.37
CA SER A 61 9.52 5.52 -21.27
C SER A 61 9.55 7.02 -20.94
N PRO A 62 9.74 7.90 -21.94
CA PRO A 62 9.81 9.35 -21.72
C PRO A 62 8.47 9.95 -21.24
N ASN A 63 7.35 9.26 -21.46
CA ASN A 63 6.06 9.65 -20.90
C ASN A 63 5.97 9.24 -19.42
N ILE A 64 5.67 10.21 -18.56
CA ILE A 64 5.62 10.07 -17.09
C ILE A 64 4.63 8.98 -16.66
N ILE A 65 3.43 8.92 -17.27
CA ILE A 65 2.39 7.93 -16.92
C ILE A 65 2.89 6.51 -17.20
N THR A 66 3.39 6.29 -18.41
CA THR A 66 3.89 4.96 -18.82
C THR A 66 5.08 4.53 -17.98
N SER A 67 5.95 5.47 -17.60
CA SER A 67 7.06 5.21 -16.68
C SER A 67 6.56 4.79 -15.30
N VAL A 68 5.57 5.48 -14.74
CA VAL A 68 4.95 5.15 -13.44
C VAL A 68 4.32 3.76 -13.47
N ILE A 69 3.55 3.43 -14.50
CA ILE A 69 2.90 2.12 -14.65
C ILE A 69 3.93 1.00 -14.74
N LEU A 70 4.99 1.19 -15.55
CA LEU A 70 6.06 0.20 -15.68
C LEU A 70 6.81 -0.03 -14.36
N HIS A 71 7.04 1.02 -13.56
CA HIS A 71 7.64 0.87 -12.24
C HIS A 71 6.72 0.10 -11.28
N GLN A 72 5.40 0.36 -11.30
CA GLN A 72 4.45 -0.41 -10.50
C GLN A 72 4.50 -1.90 -10.87
N ILE A 73 4.46 -2.23 -12.17
CA ILE A 73 4.55 -3.61 -12.65
C ILE A 73 5.86 -4.25 -12.19
N ALA A 74 6.99 -3.56 -12.37
CA ALA A 74 8.30 -4.06 -11.97
C ALA A 74 8.37 -4.34 -10.46
N TYR A 75 7.88 -3.41 -9.63
CA TYR A 75 7.91 -3.58 -8.17
C TYR A 75 7.00 -4.73 -7.71
N VAL A 76 5.81 -4.89 -8.33
CA VAL A 76 4.96 -6.05 -8.07
C VAL A 76 5.69 -7.36 -8.39
N LEU A 77 6.32 -7.46 -9.55
CA LEU A 77 7.05 -8.66 -9.97
C LEU A 77 8.26 -8.96 -9.06
N ILE A 78 9.05 -7.93 -8.71
CA ILE A 78 10.22 -8.08 -7.85
C ILE A 78 9.80 -8.64 -6.47
N ILE A 79 8.80 -8.04 -5.85
CA ILE A 79 8.33 -8.48 -4.53
C ILE A 79 7.70 -9.87 -4.62
N LEU A 80 6.98 -10.17 -5.71
CA LEU A 80 6.36 -11.48 -5.94
C LEU A 80 7.41 -12.58 -6.01
N VAL A 81 8.48 -12.37 -6.77
CA VAL A 81 9.53 -13.36 -6.97
C VAL A 81 10.42 -13.50 -5.73
N VAL A 82 10.90 -12.38 -5.18
CA VAL A 82 11.89 -12.39 -4.08
C VAL A 82 11.26 -12.76 -2.75
N TYR A 83 10.06 -12.23 -2.45
CA TYR A 83 9.38 -12.48 -1.18
C TYR A 83 8.28 -13.54 -1.27
N ARG A 84 7.88 -14.01 -2.46
CA ARG A 84 6.85 -15.07 -2.60
C ARG A 84 5.57 -14.76 -1.81
N LEU A 85 5.15 -13.49 -1.82
CA LEU A 85 3.90 -13.06 -1.19
C LEU A 85 2.73 -13.27 -2.17
N LYS A 86 1.49 -13.29 -1.66
CA LYS A 86 0.31 -13.41 -2.53
C LYS A 86 0.22 -12.17 -3.43
N PHE A 87 -0.06 -12.39 -4.72
CA PHE A 87 -0.14 -11.33 -5.73
C PHE A 87 -1.07 -10.18 -5.30
N THR A 88 -2.24 -10.49 -4.75
CA THR A 88 -3.21 -9.50 -4.29
C THR A 88 -2.67 -8.58 -3.18
N TYR A 89 -1.84 -9.10 -2.28
CA TYR A 89 -1.27 -8.32 -1.18
C TYR A 89 -0.20 -7.36 -1.67
N ILE A 90 0.61 -7.82 -2.64
CA ILE A 90 1.67 -7.01 -3.23
C ILE A 90 1.06 -5.90 -4.08
N LEU A 91 0.07 -6.24 -4.91
CA LEU A 91 -0.61 -5.28 -5.77
C LEU A 91 -1.23 -4.16 -4.91
N LEU A 92 -1.88 -4.53 -3.81
CA LEU A 92 -2.41 -3.58 -2.85
C LEU A 92 -1.30 -2.73 -2.22
N ALA A 93 -0.24 -3.35 -1.70
CA ALA A 93 0.86 -2.66 -1.05
C ALA A 93 1.57 -1.66 -2.00
N VAL A 94 1.81 -2.05 -3.24
CA VAL A 94 2.42 -1.19 -4.27
C VAL A 94 1.49 -0.02 -4.60
N SER A 95 0.19 -0.26 -4.79
CA SER A 95 -0.78 0.81 -5.05
C SER A 95 -0.86 1.81 -3.91
N PHE A 96 -0.91 1.37 -2.64
CA PHE A 96 -0.91 2.27 -1.49
C PHE A 96 0.37 3.09 -1.36
N THR A 97 1.52 2.44 -1.58
CA THR A 97 2.81 3.12 -1.53
C THR A 97 2.90 4.19 -2.61
N TYR A 98 2.41 3.89 -3.81
CA TYR A 98 2.37 4.85 -4.92
C TYR A 98 1.42 6.00 -4.64
N LEU A 99 0.20 5.72 -4.20
CA LEU A 99 -0.81 6.73 -3.88
C LEU A 99 -0.33 7.70 -2.78
N ALA A 100 0.34 7.18 -1.75
CA ALA A 100 0.97 8.02 -0.71
C ALA A 100 2.10 8.90 -1.25
N SER A 101 2.87 8.41 -2.24
CA SER A 101 4.02 9.12 -2.79
C SER A 101 3.62 10.12 -3.88
N SER A 102 2.68 9.76 -4.77
CA SER A 102 2.23 10.57 -5.92
C SER A 102 1.49 11.82 -5.50
N THR A 103 0.68 11.73 -4.44
CA THR A 103 -0.03 12.88 -3.85
C THR A 103 0.92 14.03 -3.59
N MET A 104 2.08 13.71 -3.02
CA MET A 104 3.05 14.71 -2.60
C MET A 104 3.87 15.21 -3.78
N GLU A 105 4.37 14.32 -4.63
CA GLU A 105 5.07 14.75 -5.84
C GLU A 105 4.22 15.70 -6.70
N ASN A 106 2.93 15.40 -6.87
CA ASN A 106 2.02 16.24 -7.64
C ASN A 106 1.65 17.56 -6.96
N ALA A 107 1.72 17.63 -5.63
CA ALA A 107 1.38 18.83 -4.87
C ALA A 107 2.43 19.94 -5.02
N TYR A 108 3.72 19.61 -5.07
CA TYR A 108 4.80 20.61 -5.00
C TYR A 108 5.75 20.61 -6.19
N THR A 109 5.98 19.49 -6.87
CA THR A 109 6.95 19.39 -7.97
C THR A 109 6.70 20.39 -9.10
N PRO A 110 5.45 20.59 -9.60
CA PRO A 110 5.19 21.56 -10.67
C PRO A 110 5.55 23.01 -10.28
N TYR A 111 5.34 23.39 -9.02
CA TYR A 111 5.71 24.71 -8.51
C TYR A 111 7.22 24.91 -8.44
N ILE A 112 7.94 23.91 -7.94
CA ILE A 112 9.41 23.93 -7.92
C ILE A 112 9.95 24.08 -9.33
N ILE A 113 9.48 23.24 -10.27
CA ILE A 113 9.91 23.28 -11.68
C ILE A 113 9.73 24.68 -12.27
N THR A 114 8.64 25.36 -11.92
CA THR A 114 8.21 26.56 -12.64
C THR A 114 8.71 27.84 -12.02
N TYR A 115 8.66 27.95 -10.70
CA TYR A 115 8.96 29.19 -9.98
C TYR A 115 10.36 29.20 -9.40
N ILE A 116 10.97 28.04 -9.16
CA ILE A 116 12.35 27.93 -8.66
C ILE A 116 13.30 27.67 -9.82
N CYS A 117 12.96 26.73 -10.70
CA CYS A 117 13.82 26.35 -11.82
C CYS A 117 13.51 27.10 -13.13
N ASN A 118 12.46 27.91 -13.21
CA ASN A 118 12.06 28.62 -14.43
C ASN A 118 11.84 27.70 -15.65
N GLY A 119 11.34 26.48 -15.45
CA GLY A 119 10.99 25.55 -16.51
C GLY A 119 11.62 24.16 -16.37
N ILE A 120 11.05 23.19 -17.11
CA ILE A 120 11.42 21.78 -17.00
C ILE A 120 12.83 21.48 -17.54
N GLU A 121 13.32 22.25 -18.50
CA GLU A 121 14.68 22.09 -19.05
C GLU A 121 15.74 22.48 -18.02
N SER A 122 15.58 23.63 -17.39
CA SER A 122 16.43 24.08 -16.28
C SER A 122 16.35 23.13 -15.07
N PHE A 123 15.16 22.60 -14.78
CA PHE A 123 14.99 21.57 -13.75
C PHE A 123 15.78 20.30 -14.08
N GLN A 124 15.73 19.80 -15.31
CA GLN A 124 16.50 18.63 -15.75
C GLN A 124 18.01 18.86 -15.73
N ASN A 125 18.45 20.09 -16.04
CA ASN A 125 19.86 20.47 -16.01
C ASN A 125 20.39 20.69 -14.57
N ALA A 126 19.53 21.10 -13.64
CA ALA A 126 19.85 21.28 -12.23
C ALA A 126 19.78 19.98 -11.42
N TYR A 127 20.34 18.88 -11.95
CA TYR A 127 20.18 17.53 -11.39
C TYR A 127 20.66 17.38 -9.94
N HIS A 128 21.57 18.25 -9.48
CA HIS A 128 22.05 18.30 -8.10
C HIS A 128 20.98 18.76 -7.09
N TRP A 129 20.04 19.59 -7.53
CA TRP A 129 18.99 20.13 -6.65
C TRP A 129 17.85 19.15 -6.39
N TYR A 130 17.75 18.05 -7.16
CA TYR A 130 16.73 17.02 -6.97
C TYR A 130 16.73 16.41 -5.57
N VAL A 131 17.89 16.33 -4.91
CA VAL A 131 17.98 15.81 -3.54
C VAL A 131 17.16 16.68 -2.58
N LEU A 132 17.28 18.01 -2.70
CA LEU A 132 16.51 18.96 -1.91
C LEU A 132 15.01 18.86 -2.24
N TYR A 133 14.68 18.72 -3.52
CA TYR A 133 13.30 18.61 -3.97
C TYR A 133 12.61 17.31 -3.54
N CYS A 134 13.37 16.25 -3.29
CA CYS A 134 12.83 15.01 -2.75
C CYS A 134 12.77 14.97 -1.22
N LEU A 135 13.29 15.97 -0.48
CA LEU A 135 13.21 15.96 0.98
C LEU A 135 11.77 15.87 1.51
N PRO A 136 10.78 16.62 0.98
CA PRO A 136 9.40 16.52 1.45
C PRO A 136 8.82 15.11 1.27
N THR A 137 9.02 14.49 0.11
CA THR A 137 8.55 13.11 -0.14
C THR A 137 9.25 12.10 0.76
N ARG A 138 10.57 12.24 0.96
CA ARG A 138 11.33 11.34 1.85
C ARG A 138 10.89 11.48 3.31
N ALA A 139 10.65 12.69 3.80
CA ALA A 139 10.16 12.91 5.16
C ALA A 139 8.82 12.19 5.41
N ILE A 140 7.93 12.22 4.42
CA ILE A 140 6.62 11.57 4.50
C ILE A 140 6.76 10.06 4.40
N GLN A 141 7.58 9.54 3.49
CA GLN A 141 7.87 8.11 3.43
C GLN A 141 8.41 7.59 4.77
N ILE A 142 9.32 8.32 5.41
CA ILE A 142 9.83 8.00 6.75
C ILE A 142 8.68 8.03 7.77
N ALA A 143 7.85 9.07 7.79
CA ALA A 143 6.71 9.17 8.69
C ALA A 143 5.71 8.01 8.49
N SER A 144 5.39 7.66 7.25
CA SER A 144 4.54 6.52 6.90
C SER A 144 5.16 5.20 7.36
N ALA A 145 6.46 4.99 7.15
CA ALA A 145 7.15 3.79 7.61
C ALA A 145 7.12 3.66 9.14
N VAL A 146 7.38 4.75 9.88
CA VAL A 146 7.31 4.78 11.35
C VAL A 146 5.89 4.52 11.85
N PHE A 147 4.89 5.15 11.23
CA PHE A 147 3.49 4.94 11.56
C PHE A 147 3.07 3.47 11.36
N LEU A 148 3.31 2.92 10.16
CA LEU A 148 2.98 1.53 9.85
C LEU A 148 3.74 0.54 10.73
N TRP A 149 4.98 0.84 11.08
CA TRP A 149 5.77 0.01 12.00
C TRP A 149 5.20 -0.01 13.42
N ARG A 150 4.68 1.13 13.90
CA ARG A 150 4.14 1.26 15.26
C ARG A 150 2.76 0.62 15.41
N TYR A 151 1.89 0.79 14.41
CA TYR A 151 0.48 0.41 14.51
C TYR A 151 0.15 -0.96 13.92
N ASP A 152 1.15 -1.71 13.40
CA ASP A 152 0.98 -3.04 12.78
C ASP A 152 -0.26 -3.13 11.88
N ILE A 153 -0.44 -2.10 11.04
CA ILE A 153 -1.62 -1.97 10.18
C ILE A 153 -1.52 -3.01 9.06
N MET A 154 -2.08 -4.20 9.32
CA MET A 154 -2.15 -5.26 8.32
C MET A 154 -3.37 -5.06 7.43
N VAL A 155 -3.23 -4.29 6.35
CA VAL A 155 -4.33 -4.07 5.40
C VAL A 155 -4.68 -5.34 4.63
N ALA A 156 -3.70 -6.22 4.37
CA ALA A 156 -3.86 -7.33 3.44
C ALA A 156 -4.28 -8.69 4.07
N THR A 157 -4.07 -8.94 5.36
CA THR A 157 -4.10 -10.33 5.88
C THR A 157 -5.48 -10.84 6.30
N ARG A 158 -6.54 -10.00 6.33
CA ARG A 158 -7.85 -10.40 6.89
C ARG A 158 -9.09 -10.04 6.06
N LEU A 159 -8.94 -9.51 4.85
CA LEU A 159 -10.09 -9.16 4.01
C LEU A 159 -10.57 -10.37 3.19
N ASP A 160 -11.88 -10.47 2.95
CA ASP A 160 -12.50 -11.47 2.06
C ASP A 160 -11.94 -11.35 0.63
N HIS A 161 -11.77 -12.47 -0.09
CA HIS A 161 -11.28 -12.48 -1.47
C HIS A 161 -12.11 -11.60 -2.42
N ARG A 162 -13.44 -11.58 -2.28
CA ARG A 162 -14.30 -10.72 -3.12
C ARG A 162 -14.09 -9.23 -2.81
N PHE A 163 -13.92 -8.91 -1.53
CA PHE A 163 -13.61 -7.56 -1.10
C PHE A 163 -12.24 -7.11 -1.61
N HIS A 164 -11.22 -7.97 -1.53
CA HIS A 164 -9.89 -7.71 -2.09
C HIS A 164 -9.96 -7.35 -3.57
N LYS A 165 -10.72 -8.08 -4.38
CA LYS A 165 -10.81 -7.83 -5.82
C LYS A 165 -11.41 -6.46 -6.12
N ASN A 166 -12.57 -6.15 -5.53
CA ASN A 166 -13.25 -4.87 -5.76
C ASN A 166 -12.42 -3.70 -5.25
N PHE A 167 -11.79 -3.87 -4.09
CA PHE A 167 -10.95 -2.85 -3.48
C PHE A 167 -9.70 -2.56 -4.31
N ILE A 168 -9.01 -3.59 -4.79
CA ILE A 168 -7.86 -3.45 -5.70
C ILE A 168 -8.27 -2.76 -6.99
N SER A 169 -9.39 -3.17 -7.61
CA SER A 169 -9.89 -2.53 -8.82
C SER A 169 -10.18 -1.04 -8.60
N CYS A 170 -10.84 -0.68 -7.50
CA CYS A 170 -11.08 0.72 -7.15
C CYS A 170 -9.78 1.48 -6.96
N ALA A 171 -8.82 0.94 -6.21
CA ALA A 171 -7.52 1.57 -5.99
C ALA A 171 -6.75 1.79 -7.29
N LEU A 172 -6.74 0.81 -8.20
CA LEU A 172 -6.08 0.94 -9.50
C LEU A 172 -6.74 1.97 -10.41
N ILE A 173 -8.07 1.98 -10.49
CA ILE A 173 -8.82 2.98 -11.26
C ILE A 173 -8.54 4.38 -10.71
N LEU A 174 -8.53 4.54 -9.39
CA LEU A 174 -8.26 5.81 -8.72
C LEU A 174 -6.84 6.32 -8.99
N VAL A 175 -5.83 5.47 -8.80
CA VAL A 175 -4.44 5.82 -9.11
C VAL A 175 -4.28 6.19 -10.60
N SER A 176 -5.00 5.50 -11.49
CA SER A 176 -4.97 5.80 -12.93
C SER A 176 -5.61 7.17 -13.24
N LEU A 177 -6.74 7.50 -12.61
CA LEU A 177 -7.40 8.80 -12.76
C LEU A 177 -6.51 9.94 -12.23
N GLU A 178 -5.90 9.77 -11.05
CA GLU A 178 -4.96 10.75 -10.49
C GLU A 178 -3.81 11.03 -11.45
N ASN A 179 -3.17 9.97 -11.97
CA ASN A 179 -2.07 10.13 -12.93
C ASN A 179 -2.54 10.79 -14.25
N ALA A 180 -3.76 10.50 -14.71
CA ALA A 180 -4.31 11.14 -15.90
C ALA A 180 -4.55 12.65 -15.70
N PHE A 181 -5.14 13.05 -14.56
CA PHE A 181 -5.33 14.47 -14.24
C PHE A 181 -4.01 15.20 -14.04
N ALA A 182 -3.07 14.58 -13.31
CA ALA A 182 -1.73 15.12 -13.14
C ALA A 182 -1.03 15.32 -14.49
N PHE A 183 -1.16 14.37 -15.42
CA PHE A 183 -0.59 14.50 -16.76
C PHE A 183 -1.20 15.65 -17.57
N ILE A 184 -2.53 15.77 -17.60
CA ILE A 184 -3.21 16.89 -18.28
C ILE A 184 -2.68 18.21 -17.72
N PHE A 185 -2.61 18.29 -16.40
CA PHE A 185 -2.10 19.46 -15.70
C PHE A 185 -0.65 19.79 -16.08
N TYR A 186 0.28 18.84 -16.00
CA TYR A 186 1.67 19.06 -16.42
C TYR A 186 1.80 19.46 -17.88
N THR A 187 0.95 18.93 -18.76
CA THR A 187 0.97 19.23 -20.20
C THR A 187 0.60 20.68 -20.49
N TYR A 188 -0.41 21.21 -19.79
CA TYR A 188 -0.91 22.58 -20.03
C TYR A 188 -0.33 23.62 -19.06
N TRP A 189 0.40 23.20 -18.03
CA TRP A 189 0.88 24.04 -16.94
C TRP A 189 1.55 25.33 -17.42
N HIS A 190 2.49 25.25 -18.36
CA HIS A 190 3.22 26.41 -18.88
C HIS A 190 2.36 27.41 -19.67
N THR A 191 1.18 26.99 -20.13
CA THR A 191 0.23 27.86 -20.85
C THR A 191 -0.80 28.51 -19.93
N MET A 192 -0.88 28.09 -18.68
CA MET A 192 -1.84 28.60 -17.70
C MET A 192 -1.30 29.84 -17.00
N SER A 193 -2.19 30.79 -16.66
CA SER A 193 -1.85 31.90 -15.78
C SER A 193 -1.61 31.40 -14.34
N LEU A 194 -0.87 32.17 -13.54
CA LEU A 194 -0.56 31.86 -12.13
C LEU A 194 -1.80 31.50 -11.30
N ILE A 195 -2.92 32.19 -11.56
CA ILE A 195 -4.20 31.97 -10.89
C ILE A 195 -4.74 30.58 -11.23
N TYR A 196 -4.75 30.20 -12.52
CA TYR A 196 -5.21 28.88 -12.95
C TYR A 196 -4.28 27.75 -12.51
N GLN A 197 -2.96 27.98 -12.55
CA GLN A 197 -1.97 27.06 -12.00
C GLN A 197 -2.23 26.78 -10.51
N THR A 198 -2.50 27.84 -9.73
CA THR A 198 -2.80 27.72 -8.30
C THR A 198 -4.11 26.97 -8.05
N LEU A 199 -5.19 27.38 -8.73
CA LEU A 199 -6.50 26.75 -8.63
C LEU A 199 -6.47 25.26 -8.99
N TYR A 200 -5.81 24.90 -10.08
CA TYR A 200 -5.73 23.52 -10.53
C TYR A 200 -4.89 22.67 -9.56
N SER A 201 -3.79 23.20 -9.03
CA SER A 201 -3.00 22.48 -8.03
C SER A 201 -3.76 22.24 -6.73
N VAL A 202 -4.46 23.26 -6.22
CA VAL A 202 -5.31 23.13 -5.03
C VAL A 202 -6.43 22.12 -5.31
N SER A 203 -6.98 22.13 -6.52
CA SER A 203 -8.04 21.18 -6.93
C SER A 203 -7.51 19.75 -7.02
N ILE A 204 -6.34 19.51 -7.62
CA ILE A 204 -5.66 18.21 -7.61
C ILE A 204 -5.39 17.78 -6.16
N LEU A 205 -4.88 18.68 -5.32
CA LEU A 205 -4.54 18.37 -3.94
C LEU A 205 -5.79 17.97 -3.14
N LEU A 206 -6.88 18.74 -3.25
CA LEU A 206 -8.16 18.42 -2.61
C LEU A 206 -8.75 17.11 -3.16
N MET A 207 -8.66 16.90 -4.47
CA MET A 207 -9.10 15.68 -5.12
C MET A 207 -8.34 14.47 -4.56
N VAL A 208 -7.01 14.51 -4.54
CA VAL A 208 -6.18 13.41 -4.06
C VAL A 208 -6.32 13.21 -2.55
N PHE A 209 -6.35 14.27 -1.74
CA PHE A 209 -6.62 14.14 -0.29
C PHE A 209 -8.00 13.56 -0.01
N GLY A 210 -9.03 14.04 -0.71
CA GLY A 210 -10.40 13.53 -0.60
C GLY A 210 -10.47 12.06 -0.97
N PHE A 211 -9.76 11.64 -2.03
CA PHE A 211 -9.68 10.25 -2.44
C PHE A 211 -8.92 9.39 -1.44
N ASN A 212 -7.75 9.82 -0.97
CA ASN A 212 -6.99 9.10 0.05
C ASN A 212 -7.83 8.91 1.31
N PHE A 213 -8.51 9.96 1.76
CA PHE A 213 -9.42 9.90 2.90
C PHE A 213 -10.56 8.91 2.67
N ALA A 214 -11.21 8.92 1.49
CA ALA A 214 -12.27 7.99 1.15
C ALA A 214 -11.80 6.53 1.13
N VAL A 215 -10.61 6.27 0.60
CA VAL A 215 -10.00 4.92 0.57
C VAL A 215 -9.66 4.45 1.99
N PHE A 216 -9.05 5.30 2.81
CA PHE A 216 -8.76 4.96 4.21
C PHE A 216 -10.04 4.76 5.03
N LYS A 217 -11.07 5.56 4.81
CA LYS A 217 -12.39 5.39 5.44
C LYS A 217 -13.03 4.06 5.02
N LEU A 218 -13.00 3.73 3.73
CA LEU A 218 -13.55 2.47 3.23
C LEU A 218 -12.79 1.25 3.80
N LEU A 219 -11.47 1.36 3.97
CA LEU A 219 -10.67 0.37 4.70
C LEU A 219 -11.11 0.25 6.16
N TYR A 220 -11.24 1.37 6.86
CA TYR A 220 -11.64 1.41 8.25
C TYR A 220 -13.01 0.78 8.47
N ASP A 221 -14.01 1.18 7.68
CA ASP A 221 -15.38 0.66 7.76
C ASP A 221 -15.42 -0.84 7.47
N THR A 222 -14.61 -1.31 6.52
CA THR A 222 -14.55 -2.74 6.19
C THR A 222 -13.87 -3.55 7.30
N ILE A 223 -12.73 -3.08 7.81
CA ILE A 223 -12.04 -3.74 8.91
C ILE A 223 -12.94 -3.77 10.16
N GLY A 224 -13.62 -2.66 10.47
CA GLY A 224 -14.60 -2.59 11.56
C GLY A 224 -15.78 -3.55 11.35
N GLY A 225 -16.28 -3.67 10.12
CA GLY A 225 -17.32 -4.63 9.76
C GLY A 225 -16.88 -6.10 9.91
N ILE A 226 -15.63 -6.42 9.58
CA ILE A 226 -15.08 -7.77 9.75
C ILE A 226 -14.87 -8.09 11.22
N ILE A 227 -14.32 -7.16 12.00
CA ILE A 227 -14.09 -7.35 13.44
C ILE A 227 -15.41 -7.53 14.17
N SER A 228 -16.42 -6.70 13.89
CA SER A 228 -17.74 -6.81 14.53
C SER A 228 -18.47 -8.11 14.18
N LYS A 229 -18.43 -8.55 12.91
CA LYS A 229 -18.99 -9.85 12.52
C LYS A 229 -18.25 -11.03 13.14
N GLY A 230 -16.92 -10.98 13.17
CA GLY A 230 -16.11 -12.03 13.79
C GLY A 230 -16.34 -12.12 15.29
N TYR A 231 -16.44 -10.97 15.97
CA TYR A 231 -16.79 -10.90 17.38
C TYR A 231 -18.17 -11.49 17.65
N ARG A 232 -19.17 -11.13 16.84
CA ARG A 232 -20.51 -11.69 16.95
C ARG A 232 -20.55 -13.21 16.77
N GLN A 233 -19.87 -13.75 15.75
CA GLN A 233 -19.76 -15.21 15.58
C GLN A 233 -19.07 -15.89 16.74
N TYR A 234 -18.03 -15.27 17.30
CA TYR A 234 -17.36 -15.80 18.49
C TYR A 234 -18.31 -15.84 19.69
N THR A 235 -19.07 -14.76 19.95
CA THR A 235 -20.06 -14.73 21.02
C THR A 235 -21.18 -15.76 20.81
N GLU A 236 -21.68 -15.92 19.58
CA GLU A 236 -22.69 -16.94 19.24
C GLU A 236 -22.15 -18.38 19.47
N LEU A 237 -20.88 -18.63 19.13
CA LEU A 237 -20.21 -19.91 19.40
C LEU A 237 -20.00 -20.15 20.91
N GLU A 238 -19.60 -19.12 21.64
CA GLU A 238 -19.39 -19.18 23.09
C GLU A 238 -20.70 -19.46 23.83
N GLU A 239 -21.79 -18.77 23.47
CA GLU A 239 -23.14 -19.03 24.00
C GLU A 239 -23.62 -20.45 23.65
N SER A 240 -23.41 -20.88 22.42
CA SER A 240 -23.80 -22.24 21.98
C SER A 240 -23.02 -23.32 22.75
N ALA A 241 -21.72 -23.12 22.95
CA ALA A 241 -20.88 -24.03 23.73
C ALA A 241 -21.34 -24.06 25.20
N ARG A 242 -21.60 -22.89 25.80
CA ARG A 242 -22.07 -22.79 27.19
C ARG A 242 -23.41 -23.50 27.39
N TYR A 243 -24.37 -23.29 26.49
CA TYR A 243 -25.66 -24.01 26.52
C TYR A 243 -25.48 -25.53 26.42
N ALA A 244 -24.59 -25.99 25.53
CA ALA A 244 -24.30 -27.41 25.38
C ALA A 244 -23.69 -28.02 26.65
N PHE A 245 -22.76 -27.31 27.30
CA PHE A 245 -22.16 -27.76 28.57
C PHE A 245 -23.17 -27.76 29.72
N ASP A 246 -23.98 -26.71 29.88
CA ASP A 246 -25.04 -26.67 30.90
C ASP A 246 -26.04 -27.81 30.72
N LYS A 247 -26.38 -28.15 29.47
CA LYS A 247 -27.29 -29.26 29.16
C LYS A 247 -26.68 -30.62 29.49
N ILE A 248 -25.38 -30.82 29.21
CA ILE A 248 -24.65 -32.02 29.63
C ILE A 248 -24.64 -32.14 31.14
N GLU A 249 -24.33 -31.05 31.85
CA GLU A 249 -24.30 -31.03 33.31
C GLU A 249 -25.67 -31.38 33.91
N THR A 250 -26.75 -30.81 33.36
CA THR A 250 -28.12 -31.10 33.79
C THR A 250 -28.48 -32.58 33.55
N LEU A 251 -28.13 -33.14 32.38
CA LEU A 251 -28.38 -34.55 32.07
C LEU A 251 -27.60 -35.49 33.02
N LEU A 252 -26.36 -35.14 33.36
CA LEU A 252 -25.55 -35.89 34.32
C LEU A 252 -26.15 -35.81 35.74
N GLN A 253 -26.58 -34.62 36.19
CA GLN A 253 -27.26 -34.45 37.49
C GLN A 253 -28.58 -35.23 37.58
N CYS A 254 -29.29 -35.39 36.46
CA CYS A 254 -30.50 -36.21 36.37
C CYS A 254 -30.23 -37.72 36.15
N ASN A 255 -28.98 -38.19 36.24
CA ASN A 255 -28.58 -39.58 36.00
C ASN A 255 -28.89 -40.12 34.57
N LYS A 256 -29.08 -39.22 33.60
CA LYS A 256 -29.34 -39.54 32.19
C LYS A 256 -28.04 -39.66 31.40
N ILE A 257 -27.19 -40.59 31.81
CA ILE A 257 -25.83 -40.74 31.29
C ILE A 257 -25.82 -41.03 29.77
N ASN A 258 -26.73 -41.88 29.29
CA ASN A 258 -26.80 -42.23 27.86
C ASN A 258 -27.15 -41.02 26.98
N GLU A 259 -28.10 -40.17 27.41
CA GLU A 259 -28.49 -38.95 26.70
C GLU A 259 -27.35 -37.91 26.68
N ALA A 260 -26.58 -37.80 27.77
CA ALA A 260 -25.42 -36.92 27.83
C ALA A 260 -24.30 -37.37 26.89
N VAL A 261 -24.05 -38.68 26.80
CA VAL A 261 -23.05 -39.27 25.88
C VAL A 261 -23.47 -39.05 24.42
N GLU A 262 -24.76 -39.18 24.10
CA GLU A 262 -25.29 -38.93 22.76
C GLU A 262 -25.10 -37.46 22.34
N LEU A 263 -25.39 -36.51 23.24
CA LEU A 263 -25.16 -35.08 22.99
C LEU A 263 -23.67 -34.76 22.76
N ILE A 264 -22.77 -35.38 23.53
CA ILE A 264 -21.31 -35.22 23.35
C ILE A 264 -20.87 -35.76 21.97
N GLN A 265 -21.46 -36.88 21.52
CA GLN A 265 -21.17 -37.44 20.19
C GLN A 265 -21.70 -36.56 19.06
N GLU A 266 -22.86 -35.91 19.24
CA GLU A 266 -23.37 -34.93 18.28
C GLU A 266 -22.45 -33.71 18.19
N ILE A 267 -21.98 -33.18 19.34
CA ILE A 267 -21.10 -32.00 19.40
C ILE A 267 -19.72 -32.29 18.80
N LYS A 268 -19.16 -33.49 19.03
CA LYS A 268 -17.88 -33.90 18.43
C LYS A 268 -17.96 -34.06 16.91
N GLY A 269 -19.17 -34.09 16.34
CA GLY A 269 -19.40 -34.46 14.97
C GLY A 269 -19.25 -35.97 14.80
N LYS A 270 -20.22 -36.61 14.15
CA LYS A 270 -20.04 -37.97 13.64
C LYS A 270 -18.85 -37.95 12.68
N GLU A 271 -17.71 -38.48 13.11
CA GLU A 271 -16.69 -38.99 12.20
C GLU A 271 -17.36 -40.08 11.35
N LYS A 272 -17.79 -39.72 10.14
CA LYS A 272 -18.11 -40.61 9.04
C LYS A 272 -17.54 -40.05 7.77
#